data_AF-A0A7S4HJY5-F1
#
_entry.id   AF-A0A7S4HJY5-F1
#
_cell.length_a   1.000
_cell.length_b   1.000
_cell.length_c   1.000
_cell.angle_alpha   90.00
_cell.angle_beta   90.00
_cell.angle_gamma   90.00
#
_symmetry.space_group_name_H-M   'P 1'
#
loop_
_entity.id
_entity.type
_entity.pdbx_description
1 polymer ?
#
loop_
_entity_poly.entity_id
_entity_poly.type
_entity_poly.pdbx_seq_one_letter_code
_entity_poly.pdbx_strand_id
1 'polypeptide(L)'
;KPERFHMGNDGGSIQRRCEVVKLKKKKQKPEREEQNRSKWTLCALSKQKLAPPIVACKLGYLYNKMALLEALLDGTLPPEFSHIKKAKRDVIDLSLQSLNDDAEDAKFVCPVTGLALGGNYR
;
A
#
# COMPACT_ATOMS: atom_id res chain seq x y z
N LYS A 1 55.91 42.59 31.80
CA LYS A 1 54.46 42.70 32.00
C LYS A 1 53.83 41.51 31.26
N PRO A 2 53.13 40.61 31.96
CA PRO A 2 52.83 39.26 31.47
C PRO A 2 51.76 39.24 30.36
N GLU A 3 51.80 38.15 29.60
CA GLU A 3 51.07 37.84 28.36
C GLU A 3 49.54 37.83 28.53
N ARG A 4 48.86 38.13 27.41
CA ARG A 4 47.40 38.05 27.27
C ARG A 4 46.91 36.63 27.58
N PHE A 5 46.03 36.50 28.56
CA PHE A 5 45.20 35.31 28.75
C PHE A 5 44.34 35.10 27.50
N HIS A 6 44.58 34.01 26.78
CA HIS A 6 43.69 33.51 25.73
C HIS A 6 42.40 33.05 26.44
N MET A 7 41.30 33.76 26.20
CA MET A 7 40.00 33.40 26.73
C MET A 7 39.60 32.05 26.12
N GLY A 8 39.52 31.03 26.97
CA GLY A 8 39.09 29.69 26.60
C GLY A 8 37.67 29.76 26.05
N ASN A 9 37.54 29.53 24.75
CA ASN A 9 36.30 29.12 24.11
C ASN A 9 36.43 27.64 23.77
N ASP A 10 36.50 26.80 24.80
CA ASP A 10 36.25 25.36 24.66
C ASP A 10 34.93 25.06 25.36
N GLY A 11 33.87 25.72 24.84
CA GLY A 11 32.50 25.39 25.17
C GLY A 11 32.25 23.98 24.63
N GLY A 12 32.48 22.98 25.49
CA GLY A 12 32.25 21.58 25.20
C GLY A 12 30.95 21.41 24.43
N SER A 13 31.06 20.76 23.27
CA SER A 13 29.93 20.45 22.41
C SER A 13 28.93 19.60 23.20
N ILE A 14 27.91 20.24 23.78
CA ILE A 14 26.82 19.52 24.44
C ILE A 14 26.10 18.75 23.34
N GLN A 15 26.45 17.46 23.21
CA GLN A 15 25.80 16.56 22.27
C GLN A 15 24.31 16.58 22.57
N ARG A 16 23.51 16.92 21.56
CA ARG A 16 22.06 16.97 21.73
C ARG A 16 21.60 15.57 22.11
N ARG A 17 20.59 15.45 22.98
CA ARG A 17 20.05 14.14 23.46
C ARG A 17 19.74 13.16 22.31
N CYS A 18 19.46 13.67 21.12
CA CYS A 18 19.25 12.91 19.88
C CYS A 18 20.49 12.19 19.33
N GLU A 19 21.70 12.63 19.69
CA GLU A 19 22.97 12.04 19.28
C GLU A 19 23.44 10.97 20.28
N VAL A 20 23.20 11.18 21.58
CA VAL A 20 23.62 10.26 22.66
C VAL A 20 22.63 9.10 22.84
N VAL A 21 21.34 9.33 22.55
CA VAL A 21 20.28 8.33 22.75
C VAL A 21 19.71 7.96 21.39
N LYS A 22 19.66 6.66 21.06
CA LYS A 22 19.01 6.14 19.85
C LYS A 22 17.53 6.54 19.87
N LEU A 23 17.19 7.68 19.25
CA LEU A 23 15.80 8.08 19.07
C LEU A 23 15.11 7.05 18.17
N LYS A 24 13.93 6.63 18.60
CA LYS A 24 13.10 5.67 17.87
C LYS A 24 12.84 6.22 16.47
N LYS A 25 13.32 5.50 15.43
CA LYS A 25 13.13 5.89 14.02
C LYS A 25 11.66 6.23 13.80
N LYS A 26 11.37 7.46 13.34
CA LYS A 26 10.00 7.84 12.93
C LYS A 26 9.55 6.79 11.92
N LYS A 27 8.45 6.09 12.22
CA LYS A 27 7.81 5.20 11.25
C LYS A 27 7.49 6.05 10.03
N GLN A 28 8.19 5.83 8.92
CA GLN A 28 7.87 6.48 7.66
C GLN A 28 6.46 6.00 7.31
N LYS A 29 5.49 6.92 7.32
CA LYS A 29 4.16 6.60 6.78
C LYS A 29 4.38 6.29 5.30
N PRO A 30 3.94 5.12 4.80
CA PRO A 30 4.01 4.87 3.37
C PRO A 30 3.28 6.01 2.67
N GLU A 31 3.94 6.55 1.65
CA GLU A 31 3.39 7.62 0.83
C GLU A 31 2.00 7.22 0.33
N ARG A 32 1.06 8.17 0.32
CA ARG A 32 -0.35 7.89 -0.01
C ARG A 32 -0.48 7.20 -1.37
N GLU A 33 0.40 7.53 -2.30
CA GLU A 33 0.49 6.94 -3.62
C GLU A 33 0.80 5.44 -3.55
N GLU A 34 1.75 5.02 -2.72
CA GLU A 34 2.13 3.61 -2.57
C GLU A 34 0.97 2.77 -2.01
N GLN A 35 0.25 3.33 -1.04
CA GLN A 35 -0.96 2.68 -0.50
C GLN A 35 -2.05 2.56 -1.56
N ASN A 36 -2.19 3.56 -2.44
CA ASN A 36 -3.13 3.51 -3.54
C ASN A 36 -2.69 2.47 -4.57
N ARG A 37 -1.44 2.50 -5.05
CA ARG A 37 -0.89 1.53 -5.98
C ARG A 37 -1.15 0.10 -5.50
N SER A 38 -0.80 -0.19 -4.24
CA SER A 38 -1.02 -1.51 -3.63
C SER A 38 -2.48 -1.98 -3.71
N LYS A 39 -3.47 -1.09 -3.55
CA LYS A 39 -4.90 -1.44 -3.65
C LYS A 39 -5.34 -1.76 -5.08
N TRP A 40 -4.70 -1.15 -6.08
CA TRP A 40 -5.06 -1.31 -7.50
C TRP A 40 -4.26 -2.40 -8.21
N THR A 41 -3.13 -2.84 -7.64
CA THR A 41 -2.26 -3.88 -8.22
C THR A 41 -2.33 -5.22 -7.51
N LEU A 42 -2.66 -5.24 -6.21
CA LEU A 42 -2.66 -6.45 -5.39
C LEU A 42 -4.08 -6.87 -4.97
N CYS A 43 -4.28 -8.18 -4.87
CA CYS A 43 -5.46 -8.80 -4.30
C CYS A 43 -5.53 -8.48 -2.80
N ALA A 44 -6.66 -7.93 -2.33
CA ALA A 44 -6.81 -7.55 -0.93
C ALA A 44 -6.76 -8.74 0.05
N LEU A 45 -7.09 -9.95 -0.42
CA LEU A 45 -7.06 -11.17 0.38
C LEU A 45 -5.68 -11.85 0.37
N SER A 46 -5.19 -12.25 -0.82
CA SER A 46 -3.96 -13.04 -0.95
C SER A 46 -2.69 -12.19 -1.04
N LYS A 47 -2.81 -10.86 -1.22
CA LYS A 47 -1.69 -9.93 -1.48
C LYS A 47 -0.84 -10.28 -2.70
N GLN A 48 -1.35 -11.16 -3.57
CA GLN A 48 -0.73 -11.48 -4.85
C GLN A 48 -1.12 -10.44 -5.90
N LYS A 49 -0.37 -10.38 -7.01
CA LYS A 49 -0.73 -9.53 -8.16
C LYS A 49 -2.14 -9.89 -8.66
N LEU A 50 -2.92 -8.86 -9.02
CA LEU A 50 -4.25 -9.05 -9.59
C LEU A 50 -4.14 -9.71 -10.97
N ALA A 51 -4.92 -10.77 -11.16
CA ALA A 51 -4.98 -11.53 -12.39
C ALA A 51 -6.44 -11.78 -12.78
N PRO A 52 -6.79 -11.68 -14.08
CA PRO A 52 -8.12 -12.02 -14.54
C PRO A 52 -8.40 -13.51 -14.30
N PRO A 53 -9.61 -13.90 -13.84
CA PRO A 53 -10.79 -13.06 -13.57
C PRO A 53 -10.73 -12.30 -12.23
N ILE A 54 -10.97 -10.97 -12.30
CA ILE A 54 -10.96 -10.05 -11.15
C ILE A 54 -12.40 -9.78 -10.70
N VAL A 55 -12.61 -9.71 -9.39
CA VAL A 55 -13.89 -9.37 -8.79
C VAL A 55 -13.74 -8.24 -7.78
N ALA A 56 -14.74 -7.37 -7.67
CA ALA A 56 -14.78 -6.28 -6.71
C ALA A 56 -15.92 -6.41 -5.71
N CYS A 57 -15.68 -6.06 -4.45
CA CYS A 57 -16.74 -5.99 -3.44
C CYS A 57 -17.35 -4.58 -3.35
N LYS A 58 -18.48 -4.48 -2.63
CA LYS A 58 -19.22 -3.24 -2.37
C LYS A 58 -18.39 -2.15 -1.67
N LEU A 59 -17.32 -2.53 -0.95
CA LEU A 59 -16.43 -1.61 -0.26
C LEU A 59 -15.28 -1.10 -1.15
N GLY A 60 -15.17 -1.58 -2.40
CA GLY A 60 -14.14 -1.17 -3.34
C GLY A 60 -12.82 -1.94 -3.23
N TYR A 61 -12.79 -3.09 -2.56
CA TYR A 61 -11.63 -4.00 -2.62
C TYR A 61 -11.67 -4.87 -3.88
N LEU A 62 -10.49 -5.15 -4.42
CA LEU A 62 -10.27 -6.01 -5.57
C LEU A 62 -9.71 -7.36 -5.14
N TYR A 63 -10.22 -8.43 -5.76
CA TYR A 63 -9.82 -9.81 -5.46
C TYR A 63 -9.61 -10.60 -6.74
N ASN A 64 -8.69 -11.56 -6.67
CA ASN A 64 -8.64 -12.66 -7.64
C ASN A 64 -9.78 -13.61 -7.33
N LYS A 65 -10.61 -13.93 -8.33
CA LYS A 65 -11.80 -14.77 -8.14
C LYS A 65 -11.46 -16.14 -7.54
N MET A 66 -10.35 -16.74 -8.00
CA MET A 66 -9.89 -18.05 -7.52
C MET A 66 -9.58 -18.01 -6.01
N ALA A 67 -8.74 -17.07 -5.58
CA ALA A 67 -8.36 -16.91 -4.18
C ALA A 67 -9.56 -16.60 -3.27
N LEU A 68 -10.52 -15.80 -3.74
CA LEU A 68 -11.73 -15.49 -2.98
C LEU A 68 -12.63 -16.72 -2.85
N LEU A 69 -12.78 -17.52 -3.91
CA LEU A 69 -13.59 -18.74 -3.87
C LEU A 69 -12.98 -19.80 -2.96
N GLU A 70 -11.67 -20.00 -3.02
CA GLU A 70 -10.93 -20.89 -2.12
C GLU A 70 -11.17 -20.49 -0.66
N ALA A 71 -10.96 -19.22 -0.30
CA ALA A 71 -11.16 -18.77 1.08
C ALA A 71 -12.62 -18.82 1.55
N LEU A 72 -13.59 -18.67 0.65
CA LEU A 72 -15.01 -18.85 0.97
C LEU A 72 -15.37 -20.31 1.22
N LEU A 73 -14.78 -21.24 0.46
CA LEU A 73 -14.98 -22.67 0.63
C LEU A 73 -14.32 -23.18 1.93
N ASP A 74 -13.10 -22.70 2.20
CA ASP A 74 -12.36 -23.06 3.41
C ASP A 74 -12.86 -22.35 4.67
N GLY A 75 -13.67 -21.30 4.52
CA GLY A 75 -14.14 -20.49 5.64
C GLY A 75 -13.04 -19.69 6.35
N THR A 76 -11.93 -19.43 5.65
CA THR A 76 -10.71 -18.78 6.20
C THR A 76 -10.71 -17.26 6.03
N LEU A 77 -11.85 -16.66 5.66
CA LEU A 77 -11.96 -15.23 5.47
C LEU A 77 -11.65 -14.45 6.76
N PRO A 78 -10.70 -13.49 6.70
CA PRO A 78 -10.46 -12.55 7.79
C PRO A 78 -11.74 -11.79 8.18
N PRO A 79 -11.85 -11.35 9.44
CA PRO A 79 -13.03 -10.60 9.92
C PRO A 79 -13.30 -9.32 9.12
N GLU A 80 -12.25 -8.69 8.57
CA GLU A 80 -12.34 -7.52 7.69
C GLU A 80 -13.12 -7.80 6.39
N PHE A 81 -13.12 -9.05 5.92
CA PHE A 81 -13.78 -9.49 4.69
C PHE A 81 -15.04 -10.33 4.94
N SER A 82 -15.50 -10.41 6.19
CA SER A 82 -16.71 -11.16 6.59
C SER A 82 -18.02 -10.68 5.95
N HIS A 83 -18.00 -9.49 5.33
CA HIS A 83 -19.12 -8.97 4.56
C HIS A 83 -19.38 -9.77 3.28
N ILE A 84 -18.38 -10.50 2.78
CA ILE A 84 -18.50 -11.36 1.61
C ILE A 84 -19.00 -12.73 2.07
N LYS A 85 -20.30 -12.98 1.94
CA LYS A 85 -20.90 -14.29 2.28
C LYS A 85 -21.20 -15.12 1.05
N LYS A 86 -21.65 -14.47 -0.03
CA LYS A 86 -22.01 -15.14 -1.28
C LYS A 86 -21.30 -14.47 -2.45
N ALA A 87 -20.35 -15.19 -3.06
CA ALA A 87 -19.57 -14.72 -4.20
C ALA A 87 -20.43 -14.13 -5.34
N LYS A 88 -21.62 -14.70 -5.59
CA LYS A 88 -22.52 -14.23 -6.66
C LYS A 88 -23.30 -12.93 -6.35
N ARG A 89 -23.49 -12.56 -5.09
CA ARG A 89 -24.31 -11.39 -4.70
C ARG A 89 -23.48 -10.23 -4.15
N ASP A 90 -22.39 -10.55 -3.47
CA ASP A 90 -21.59 -9.57 -2.75
C ASP A 90 -20.41 -9.04 -3.56
N VAL A 91 -20.15 -9.68 -4.70
CA VAL A 91 -18.99 -9.42 -5.55
C VAL A 91 -19.45 -9.28 -6.99
N ILE A 92 -18.82 -8.37 -7.72
CA ILE A 92 -19.12 -8.06 -9.11
C ILE A 92 -17.89 -8.44 -9.94
N ASP A 93 -18.11 -9.21 -11.02
CA ASP A 93 -17.06 -9.53 -11.98
C ASP A 93 -16.66 -8.26 -12.76
N LEU A 94 -15.36 -7.96 -12.78
CA LEU A 94 -14.81 -6.82 -13.50
C LEU A 94 -14.08 -7.30 -14.76
N SER A 95 -14.54 -6.83 -15.92
CA SER A 95 -13.84 -6.96 -17.19
C SER A 95 -12.88 -5.78 -17.36
N LEU A 96 -11.69 -5.87 -16.76
CA LEU A 96 -10.64 -4.87 -16.94
C LEU A 96 -9.80 -5.21 -18.17
N GLN A 97 -9.50 -4.19 -18.97
CA GLN A 97 -8.58 -4.34 -20.10
C GLN A 97 -7.15 -4.26 -19.57
N SER A 98 -6.32 -5.26 -19.89
CA SER A 98 -4.89 -5.23 -19.63
C SER A 98 -4.20 -4.40 -20.71
N LEU A 99 -3.51 -3.32 -20.33
CA LEU A 99 -2.86 -2.45 -21.31
C LEU A 99 -1.53 -3.07 -21.81
N ASN A 100 -0.77 -3.73 -20.93
CA ASN A 100 0.46 -4.47 -21.23
C ASN A 100 0.74 -5.51 -20.12
N ASP A 101 1.19 -6.72 -20.47
CA ASP A 101 1.54 -7.75 -19.49
C ASP A 101 2.83 -7.44 -18.70
N ASP A 102 3.69 -6.57 -19.23
CA ASP A 102 5.03 -6.26 -18.72
C ASP A 102 5.12 -4.99 -17.83
N ALA A 103 4.03 -4.25 -17.67
CA ALA A 103 4.03 -3.04 -16.84
C ALA A 103 3.82 -3.39 -15.35
N GLU A 104 4.84 -3.15 -14.52
CA GLU A 104 4.79 -3.44 -13.07
C GLU A 104 3.81 -2.56 -12.30
N ASP A 105 3.54 -1.35 -12.79
CA ASP A 105 2.87 -0.30 -12.00
C ASP A 105 1.35 -0.19 -12.22
N ALA A 106 0.84 -0.49 -13.42
CA ALA A 106 -0.59 -0.34 -13.74
C ALA A 106 -1.02 -1.26 -14.89
N LYS A 107 -1.18 -2.55 -14.58
CA LYS A 107 -1.57 -3.57 -15.57
C LYS A 107 -2.96 -3.33 -16.16
N PHE A 108 -3.86 -2.71 -15.42
CA PHE A 108 -5.28 -2.59 -15.76
C PHE A 108 -5.71 -1.15 -16.03
N VAL A 109 -6.65 -1.00 -16.95
CA VAL A 109 -7.23 0.28 -17.35
C VAL A 109 -8.76 0.24 -17.19
N CYS A 110 -9.34 1.38 -16.80
CA CYS A 110 -10.78 1.54 -16.71
C CYS A 110 -11.40 1.51 -18.13
N PRO A 111 -12.36 0.62 -18.41
CA PRO A 111 -12.96 0.49 -19.75
C PRO A 111 -13.80 1.70 -20.17
N VAL A 112 -14.23 2.54 -19.23
CA VAL A 112 -15.07 3.72 -19.50
C VAL A 112 -14.22 4.96 -19.74
N THR A 113 -13.21 5.20 -18.90
CA THR A 113 -12.40 6.42 -18.94
C THR A 113 -11.05 6.26 -19.63
N GLY A 114 -10.61 5.02 -19.88
CA GLY A 114 -9.29 4.75 -20.47
C GLY A 114 -8.12 5.08 -19.54
N LEU A 115 -8.37 5.38 -18.26
CA LEU A 115 -7.34 5.74 -17.29
C LEU A 115 -6.74 4.50 -16.62
N ALA A 116 -5.43 4.56 -16.37
CA ALA A 116 -4.69 3.54 -15.64
C ALA A 116 -5.17 3.44 -14.18
N LEU A 117 -5.36 2.21 -13.71
CA LEU A 117 -5.75 1.91 -12.33
C LEU A 117 -4.51 2.03 -11.42
N GLY A 118 -4.21 3.25 -10.98
CA GLY A 118 -3.10 3.53 -10.06
C GLY A 118 -3.48 4.43 -8.88
N GLY A 119 -4.72 4.91 -8.82
CA GLY A 119 -5.20 5.81 -7.76
C GLY A 119 -4.55 7.20 -7.75
N ASN A 120 -3.81 7.55 -8.80
CA ASN A 120 -3.22 8.87 -9.04
C ASN A 120 -4.13 9.67 -9.98
N TYR A 121 -5.35 9.99 -9.52
CA TYR A 121 -6.25 10.89 -10.25
C TYR A 121 -6.37 12.19 -9.45
N ARG A 122 -6.18 13.33 -10.13
CA ARG A 122 -6.18 14.68 -9.57
C ARG A 122 -7.54 15.34 -9.77
#